data_AF-A0A1H9ZYT7-F1
#
_entry.id   AF-A0A1H9ZYT7-F1
#
_cell.length_a   1.000
_cell.length_b   1.000
_cell.length_c   1.000
_cell.angle_alpha   90.00
_cell.angle_beta   90.00
_cell.angle_gamma   90.00
#
_symmetry.space_group_name_H-M   'P 1'
#
loop_
_entity.id
_entity.type
_entity.pdbx_description
1 polymer ?
#
loop_
_entity_poly.entity_id
_entity_poly.type
_entity_poly.pdbx_seq_one_letter_code
_entity_poly.pdbx_strand_id
1 'polypeptide(L)'
;MGERVRRGYALCLGLVAVTVAGCMVPVLGDPLPRPVAMGRTDGGHLKIVVPLCDGEVVSAVEVQEHQTWRLVWRASLPVRTAERYGTIILGDASGFGRQETPLREAVPPHVSVSVKLSSGSTAGRGFLVGEVVGDGRVSDLDGEVLTEEEFRRRVTDEYC
;
A
#
# COMPACT_ATOMS: atom_id res chain seq x y z
N MET A 1 -8.58 -19.14 81.80
CA MET A 1 -9.70 -19.56 80.93
C MET A 1 -10.02 -18.38 80.03
N GLY A 2 -9.56 -18.41 78.77
CA GLY A 2 -10.47 -18.52 77.60
C GLY A 2 -10.92 -17.11 77.18
N GLU A 3 -10.84 -16.61 75.97
CA GLU A 3 -10.71 -17.19 74.65
C GLU A 3 -10.11 -16.13 73.69
N ARG A 4 -9.58 -16.62 72.57
CA ARG A 4 -9.03 -15.85 71.46
C ARG A 4 -10.18 -15.17 70.70
N VAL A 5 -10.03 -13.89 70.34
CA VAL A 5 -10.80 -13.33 69.21
C VAL A 5 -9.85 -12.59 68.26
N ARG A 6 -10.05 -12.88 66.98
CA ARG A 6 -9.10 -12.86 65.88
C ARG A 6 -8.75 -11.44 65.41
N ARG A 7 -7.45 -11.20 65.24
CA ARG A 7 -6.89 -10.26 64.26
C ARG A 7 -7.15 -10.78 62.85
N GLY A 8 -7.54 -9.90 61.93
CA GLY A 8 -7.60 -10.23 60.51
C GLY A 8 -8.30 -9.17 59.65
N TYR A 9 -7.88 -7.91 59.74
CA TYR A 9 -8.16 -6.93 58.69
C TYR A 9 -6.95 -6.87 57.76
N ALA A 10 -7.08 -7.45 56.58
CA ALA A 10 -6.17 -7.20 55.46
C ALA A 10 -7.02 -6.80 54.26
N LEU A 11 -7.20 -5.48 54.12
CA LEU A 11 -7.37 -4.84 52.82
C LEU A 11 -6.17 -5.22 51.94
N CYS A 12 -6.41 -5.51 50.66
CA CYS A 12 -5.83 -4.74 49.56
C CYS A 12 -6.12 -5.40 48.20
N LEU A 13 -6.80 -4.61 47.36
CA LEU A 13 -6.54 -4.46 45.93
C LEU A 13 -6.49 -5.74 45.07
N GLY A 14 -7.68 -6.20 44.67
CA GLY A 14 -7.83 -6.95 43.43
C GLY A 14 -7.56 -6.00 42.25
N LEU A 15 -6.34 -6.05 41.72
CA LEU A 15 -5.90 -5.30 40.55
C LEU A 15 -6.72 -5.73 39.33
N VAL A 16 -7.53 -4.83 38.79
CA VAL A 16 -8.20 -4.99 37.49
C VAL A 16 -7.12 -4.95 36.41
N ALA A 17 -6.72 -6.12 35.91
CA ALA A 17 -5.88 -6.22 34.72
C ALA A 17 -6.72 -5.83 33.50
N VAL A 18 -6.65 -4.56 33.11
CA VAL A 18 -7.16 -4.11 31.82
C VAL A 18 -6.26 -4.71 30.74
N THR A 19 -6.68 -5.83 30.17
CA THR A 19 -6.10 -6.36 28.95
C THR A 19 -6.55 -5.45 27.80
N VAL A 20 -5.76 -4.43 27.52
CA VAL A 20 -5.85 -3.69 26.25
C VAL A 20 -5.35 -4.66 25.18
N ALA A 21 -6.23 -5.55 24.72
CA ALA A 21 -6.11 -6.17 23.41
C ALA A 21 -6.36 -5.07 22.38
N GLY A 22 -5.39 -4.16 22.26
CA GLY A 22 -5.30 -3.30 21.09
C GLY A 22 -5.15 -4.24 19.91
N CYS A 23 -6.16 -4.28 19.05
CA CYS A 23 -6.05 -4.84 17.73
C CYS A 23 -4.87 -4.15 17.03
N MET A 24 -3.66 -4.70 17.16
CA MET A 24 -2.56 -4.43 16.25
C MET A 24 -2.98 -5.05 14.92
N VAL A 25 -3.82 -4.32 14.18
CA VAL A 25 -3.87 -4.47 12.74
C VAL A 25 -2.45 -4.13 12.30
N PRO A 26 -1.71 -5.04 11.66
CA PRO A 26 -0.40 -4.70 11.13
C PRO A 26 -0.61 -3.57 10.14
N VAL A 27 -0.24 -2.36 10.55
CA VAL A 27 -0.20 -1.19 9.67
C VAL A 27 0.81 -1.55 8.59
N LEU A 28 0.32 -1.68 7.36
CA LEU A 28 1.07 -2.07 6.17
C LEU A 28 2.15 -1.00 5.85
N GLY A 29 3.28 -1.01 6.56
CA GLY A 29 4.41 -0.10 6.37
C GLY A 29 4.13 1.35 6.81
N ASP A 30 5.19 2.13 7.04
CA ASP A 30 5.08 3.58 7.20
C ASP A 30 4.21 4.16 6.08
N PRO A 31 3.24 5.06 6.39
CA PRO A 31 2.42 5.63 5.34
C PRO A 31 3.33 6.38 4.38
N LEU A 32 3.50 5.82 3.18
CA LEU A 32 4.13 6.55 2.08
C LEU A 32 3.35 7.86 1.90
N PRO A 33 4.04 8.98 1.67
CA PRO A 33 3.45 10.31 1.81
C PRO A 33 2.31 10.57 0.82
N ARG A 34 2.17 9.74 -0.22
CA ARG A 34 1.06 9.79 -1.17
C ARG A 34 0.62 8.39 -1.58
N PRO A 35 -0.68 8.08 -1.56
CA PRO A 35 -1.17 6.78 -1.98
C PRO A 35 -1.08 6.59 -3.50
N VAL A 36 -1.00 5.33 -3.92
CA VAL A 36 -1.28 4.91 -5.30
C VAL A 36 -2.54 4.04 -5.29
N ALA A 37 -3.16 3.84 -6.45
CA ALA A 37 -4.28 2.92 -6.60
C ALA A 37 -3.90 1.75 -7.51
N MET A 38 -4.63 0.63 -7.38
CA MET A 38 -4.45 -0.55 -8.22
C MET A 38 -5.79 -0.94 -8.86
N GLY A 39 -5.72 -1.35 -10.13
CA GLY A 39 -6.86 -1.84 -10.92
C GLY A 39 -6.41 -2.90 -11.92
N ARG A 40 -7.30 -3.26 -12.84
CA ARG A 40 -6.99 -4.12 -14.00
C ARG A 40 -7.26 -3.38 -15.31
N THR A 41 -6.47 -3.71 -16.33
CA THR A 41 -6.78 -3.35 -17.72
C THR A 41 -7.91 -4.23 -18.25
N ASP A 42 -8.49 -3.87 -19.40
CA ASP A 42 -9.50 -4.68 -20.08
C ASP A 42 -8.96 -6.09 -20.46
N GLY A 43 -7.64 -6.21 -20.64
CA GLY A 43 -6.95 -7.48 -20.85
C GLY A 43 -6.66 -8.27 -19.56
N GLY A 44 -7.14 -7.80 -18.41
CA GLY A 44 -6.98 -8.45 -17.11
C GLY A 44 -5.63 -8.25 -16.43
N HIS A 45 -4.72 -7.47 -17.02
CA HIS A 45 -3.40 -7.17 -16.43
C HIS A 45 -3.54 -6.18 -15.27
N LEU A 46 -2.75 -6.38 -14.22
CA LEU A 46 -2.72 -5.43 -13.11
C LEU A 46 -2.12 -4.10 -13.57
N LYS A 47 -2.76 -3.02 -13.15
CA LYS A 47 -2.36 -1.64 -13.43
C LYS A 47 -2.25 -0.87 -12.13
N ILE A 48 -1.19 -0.08 -12.02
CA ILE A 48 -0.95 0.86 -10.93
C ILE A 48 -1.24 2.26 -11.47
N VAL A 49 -2.01 3.04 -10.70
CA VAL A 49 -2.33 4.43 -11.01
C VAL A 49 -1.69 5.33 -9.97
N VAL A 50 -0.85 6.24 -10.45
CA VAL A 50 -0.03 7.15 -9.65
C VAL A 50 -0.60 8.56 -9.82
N PRO A 51 -1.07 9.18 -8.74
CA PRO A 51 -1.53 10.57 -8.77
C PRO A 51 -0.31 11.50 -8.74
N LEU A 52 -0.12 12.24 -9.82
CA LEU A 52 1.01 13.15 -10.03
C LEU A 52 0.56 14.60 -9.80
N CYS A 53 1.41 15.40 -9.15
CA CYS A 53 1.24 16.85 -9.13
C CYS A 53 1.76 17.47 -10.44
N ASP A 54 1.49 18.76 -10.62
CA ASP A 54 1.95 19.46 -11.82
C ASP A 54 3.49 19.39 -11.96
N GLY A 55 3.95 19.08 -13.17
CA GLY A 55 5.37 18.86 -13.49
C GLY A 55 5.99 17.56 -12.98
N GLU A 56 5.29 16.74 -12.19
CA GLU A 56 5.81 15.44 -11.75
C GLU A 56 5.69 14.38 -12.83
N VAL A 57 6.69 13.49 -12.89
CA VAL A 57 6.67 12.28 -13.71
C VAL A 57 7.19 11.10 -12.92
N VAL A 58 6.78 9.89 -13.32
CA VAL A 58 7.33 8.64 -12.78
C VAL A 58 8.79 8.49 -13.20
N SER A 59 9.64 8.06 -12.27
CA SER A 59 11.04 7.72 -12.53
C SER A 59 11.34 6.23 -12.42
N ALA A 60 10.73 5.56 -11.44
CA ALA A 60 10.88 4.14 -11.20
C ALA A 60 9.70 3.58 -10.41
N VAL A 61 9.48 2.28 -10.53
CA VAL A 61 8.49 1.51 -9.79
C VAL A 61 9.14 0.28 -9.20
N GLU A 62 8.74 -0.03 -7.97
CA GLU A 62 9.17 -1.20 -7.22
C GLU A 62 7.94 -1.88 -6.61
N VAL A 63 7.87 -3.19 -6.76
CA VAL A 63 6.81 -4.02 -6.21
C VAL A 63 7.45 -5.16 -5.45
N GLN A 64 7.01 -5.32 -4.21
CA GLN A 64 7.54 -6.33 -3.29
C GLN A 64 6.40 -7.14 -2.71
N GLU A 65 6.67 -8.38 -2.30
CA GLU A 65 5.75 -9.14 -1.47
C GLU A 65 5.69 -8.49 -0.09
N HIS A 66 4.48 -8.14 0.35
CA HIS A 66 4.30 -7.30 1.55
C HIS A 66 4.87 -7.95 2.82
N GLN A 67 4.68 -9.26 2.98
CA GLN A 67 5.05 -9.97 4.21
C GLN A 67 6.55 -10.26 4.31
N THR A 68 7.21 -10.54 3.18
CA THR A 68 8.60 -10.98 3.16
C THR A 68 9.56 -9.89 2.68
N TRP A 69 9.03 -8.78 2.16
CA TRP A 69 9.79 -7.73 1.47
C TRP A 69 10.60 -8.27 0.27
N ARG A 70 10.25 -9.46 -0.24
CA ARG A 70 10.88 -10.05 -1.42
C ARG A 70 10.54 -9.19 -2.63
N LEU A 71 11.57 -8.76 -3.35
CA LEU A 71 11.38 -8.02 -4.59
C LEU A 71 10.69 -8.88 -5.65
N VAL A 72 9.52 -8.42 -6.12
CA VAL A 72 8.70 -9.10 -7.14
C VAL A 72 8.96 -8.52 -8.52
N TRP A 73 9.03 -7.19 -8.61
CA TRP A 73 9.24 -6.50 -9.87
C TRP A 73 9.86 -5.13 -9.64
N ARG A 74 10.78 -4.73 -10.52
CA ARG A 74 11.40 -3.41 -10.52
C ARG A 74 11.73 -2.96 -11.92
N ALA A 75 11.31 -1.74 -12.25
CA ALA A 75 11.58 -1.10 -13.52
C ALA A 75 11.81 0.41 -13.35
N SER A 76 12.60 0.99 -14.23
CA SER A 76 12.92 2.42 -14.22
C SER A 76 13.04 2.99 -15.63
N LEU A 77 13.12 4.32 -15.71
CA LEU A 77 13.23 5.07 -16.96
C LEU A 77 12.01 4.84 -17.86
N PRO A 78 10.79 5.24 -17.47
CA PRO A 78 9.61 5.05 -18.30
C PRO A 78 9.79 5.73 -19.67
N VAL A 79 9.56 4.97 -20.73
CA VAL A 79 9.78 5.43 -22.12
C VAL A 79 8.49 5.84 -22.81
N ARG A 80 7.36 5.30 -22.37
CA ARG A 80 6.03 5.59 -22.87
C ARG A 80 5.34 6.67 -22.04
N THR A 81 4.44 7.40 -22.69
CA THR A 81 3.67 8.50 -22.09
C THR A 81 2.82 8.00 -20.92
N ALA A 82 2.16 6.85 -21.04
CA ALA A 82 1.30 6.31 -19.99
C ALA A 82 2.08 6.09 -18.68
N GLU A 83 3.21 5.39 -18.74
CA GLU A 83 4.04 5.10 -17.57
C GLU A 83 4.66 6.36 -16.98
N ARG A 84 5.12 7.30 -17.83
CA ARG A 84 5.63 8.60 -17.37
C ARG A 84 4.59 9.39 -16.59
N TYR A 85 3.33 9.35 -17.05
CA TYR A 85 2.21 10.08 -16.45
C TYR A 85 1.32 9.21 -15.56
N GLY A 86 1.92 8.22 -14.91
CA GLY A 86 1.33 7.56 -13.75
C GLY A 86 0.39 6.41 -14.06
N THR A 87 0.39 5.86 -15.27
CA THR A 87 -0.32 4.61 -15.60
C THR A 87 0.68 3.51 -15.91
N ILE A 88 0.85 2.57 -14.99
CA ILE A 88 1.89 1.54 -15.06
C ILE A 88 1.24 0.16 -15.14
N ILE A 89 1.52 -0.59 -16.20
CA ILE A 89 1.11 -2.00 -16.29
C ILE A 89 2.17 -2.86 -15.62
N LEU A 90 1.76 -3.61 -14.60
CA LEU A 90 2.67 -4.44 -13.82
C LEU A 90 3.27 -5.54 -14.71
N GLY A 91 4.60 -5.62 -14.74
CA GLY A 91 5.33 -6.61 -15.52
C GLY A 91 5.54 -6.25 -16.99
N ASP A 92 4.96 -5.16 -17.51
CA ASP A 92 5.23 -4.71 -18.88
C ASP A 92 6.64 -4.10 -18.99
N ALA A 93 7.58 -4.90 -19.47
CA ALA A 93 8.96 -4.46 -19.70
C ALA A 93 9.07 -3.37 -20.77
N SER A 94 8.13 -3.33 -21.73
CA SER A 94 8.21 -2.44 -22.88
C SER A 94 7.80 -1.00 -22.57
N GLY A 95 7.20 -0.75 -21.40
CA GLY A 95 6.95 0.60 -20.87
C GLY A 95 8.19 1.29 -20.29
N PHE A 96 9.29 0.55 -20.10
CA PHE A 96 10.47 1.02 -19.38
C PHE A 96 11.77 0.80 -20.17
N GLY A 97 12.69 1.76 -20.08
CA GLY A 97 14.01 1.66 -20.68
C GLY A 97 14.95 0.73 -19.90
N ARG A 98 14.61 0.44 -18.64
CA ARG A 98 15.37 -0.48 -17.78
C ARG A 98 14.42 -1.31 -16.93
N GLN A 99 14.69 -2.61 -16.90
CA GLN A 99 14.04 -3.55 -16.01
C GLN A 99 15.10 -4.22 -15.14
N GLU A 100 15.18 -3.81 -13.87
CA GLU A 100 16.16 -4.35 -12.92
C GLU A 100 15.72 -5.71 -12.38
N THR A 101 14.42 -5.93 -12.20
CA THR A 101 13.88 -7.21 -11.74
C THR A 101 12.63 -7.54 -12.53
N PRO A 102 12.70 -8.51 -13.47
CA PRO A 102 11.54 -8.91 -14.25
C PRO A 102 10.53 -9.68 -13.39
N LEU A 103 9.25 -9.56 -13.73
CA LEU A 103 8.19 -10.36 -13.11
C LEU A 103 8.27 -11.79 -13.69
N ARG A 104 8.81 -12.73 -12.91
CA ARG A 104 9.02 -14.13 -13.35
C ARG A 104 7.91 -15.09 -12.93
N GLU A 105 7.24 -14.77 -11.84
CA GLU A 105 6.22 -15.59 -11.19
C GLU A 105 4.90 -14.83 -11.18
N ALA A 106 3.82 -15.54 -10.83
CA ALA A 106 2.56 -14.88 -10.53
C ALA A 106 2.75 -13.87 -9.39
N VAL A 107 2.01 -12.78 -9.47
CA VAL A 107 2.06 -11.71 -8.47
C VAL A 107 1.53 -12.27 -7.14
N PRO A 108 2.27 -12.13 -6.03
CA PRO A 108 1.82 -12.59 -4.72
C PRO A 108 0.48 -11.95 -4.32
N PRO A 109 -0.32 -12.60 -3.45
CA PRO A 109 -1.61 -12.07 -3.04
C PRO A 109 -1.52 -10.76 -2.24
N HIS A 110 -0.39 -10.51 -1.58
CA HIS A 110 -0.13 -9.30 -0.80
C HIS A 110 1.12 -8.62 -1.34
N VAL A 111 0.99 -7.42 -1.89
CA VAL A 111 2.12 -6.68 -2.45
C VAL A 111 2.20 -5.26 -1.91
N SER A 112 3.40 -4.76 -1.72
CA SER A 112 3.69 -3.33 -1.52
C SER A 112 4.16 -2.75 -2.85
N VAL A 113 3.58 -1.63 -3.25
CA VAL A 113 4.00 -0.86 -4.43
C VAL A 113 4.60 0.45 -3.96
N SER A 114 5.77 0.78 -4.48
CA SER A 114 6.46 2.05 -4.29
C SER A 114 6.86 2.63 -5.64
N VAL A 115 6.54 3.89 -5.88
CA VAL A 115 6.80 4.62 -7.12
C VAL A 115 7.62 5.85 -6.80
N LYS A 116 8.82 5.94 -7.37
CA LYS A 116 9.69 7.10 -7.24
C LYS A 116 9.35 8.14 -8.30
N LEU A 117 9.20 9.39 -7.89
CA LEU A 117 8.88 10.52 -8.77
C LEU A 117 10.14 11.31 -9.15
N SER A 118 10.05 12.10 -10.22
CA SER A 118 11.12 13.01 -10.66
C SER A 118 11.48 14.07 -9.62
N SER A 119 10.55 14.42 -8.74
CA SER A 119 10.74 15.35 -7.61
C SER A 119 11.64 14.78 -6.51
N GLY A 120 11.91 13.46 -6.51
CA GLY A 120 12.61 12.75 -5.44
C GLY A 120 11.67 12.15 -4.38
N SER A 121 10.39 12.55 -4.40
CA SER A 121 9.33 11.97 -3.56
C SER A 121 8.98 10.54 -3.97
N THR A 122 8.28 9.82 -3.08
CA THR A 122 7.80 8.46 -3.33
C THR A 122 6.30 8.40 -3.04
N ALA A 123 5.53 7.79 -3.94
CA ALA A 123 4.14 7.41 -3.72
C ALA A 123 4.04 5.89 -3.58
N GLY A 124 3.09 5.37 -2.82
CA GLY A 124 2.90 3.93 -2.76
C GLY A 124 1.93 3.46 -1.69
N ARG A 125 1.69 2.13 -1.66
CA ARG A 125 0.76 1.46 -0.75
C ARG A 125 0.85 -0.08 -0.87
N GLY A 126 0.38 -0.79 0.16
CA GLY A 126 0.10 -2.23 0.13
C GLY A 126 -1.28 -2.60 -0.45
N PHE A 127 -1.35 -3.69 -1.20
CA PHE A 127 -2.56 -4.17 -1.88
C PHE A 127 -2.80 -5.66 -1.66
N LEU A 128 -4.09 -6.02 -1.60
CA LEU A 128 -4.58 -7.38 -1.75
C LEU A 128 -4.94 -7.61 -3.22
N VAL A 129 -4.10 -8.38 -3.94
CA VAL A 129 -4.24 -8.58 -5.39
C VAL A 129 -5.58 -9.25 -5.76
N GLY A 130 -6.13 -10.07 -4.86
CA GLY A 130 -7.44 -10.71 -5.04
C GLY A 130 -8.63 -9.75 -5.00
N GLU A 131 -8.47 -8.54 -4.44
CA GLU A 131 -9.53 -7.55 -4.28
C GLU A 131 -9.45 -6.44 -5.34
N VAL A 132 -8.47 -6.50 -6.24
CA VAL A 132 -8.28 -5.51 -7.29
C VAL A 132 -9.39 -5.62 -8.34
N VAL A 133 -10.08 -4.50 -8.56
CA VAL A 133 -11.18 -4.35 -9.50
C VAL A 133 -10.73 -4.17 -10.96
N GLY A 134 -11.63 -4.42 -11.91
CA GLY A 134 -11.44 -4.16 -13.34
C GLY A 134 -12.33 -3.05 -13.89
N ASP A 135 -12.52 -3.04 -15.21
CA ASP A 135 -13.48 -2.19 -15.92
C ASP A 135 -13.24 -0.67 -15.76
N GLY A 136 -11.96 -0.25 -15.86
CA GLY A 136 -11.58 1.16 -15.72
C GLY A 136 -11.68 1.72 -14.29
N ARG A 137 -11.89 0.84 -13.30
CA ARG A 137 -11.95 1.20 -11.88
C ARG A 137 -10.65 0.86 -11.17
N VAL A 138 -10.43 1.51 -10.04
CA VAL A 138 -9.28 1.30 -9.17
C VAL A 138 -9.71 1.27 -7.70
N SER A 139 -8.94 0.57 -6.87
CA SER A 139 -9.11 0.57 -5.41
C SER A 139 -8.13 1.55 -4.77
N ASP A 140 -8.67 2.51 -3.99
CA ASP A 140 -7.91 3.55 -3.29
C ASP A 140 -7.44 3.09 -1.89
N LEU A 141 -6.88 4.03 -1.12
CA LEU A 141 -6.29 3.79 0.21
C LEU A 141 -7.25 3.20 1.26
N ASP A 142 -8.55 3.49 1.15
CA ASP A 142 -9.59 3.03 2.07
C ASP A 142 -10.29 1.77 1.54
N GLY A 143 -9.85 1.26 0.39
CA GLY A 143 -10.52 0.16 -0.31
C GLY A 143 -11.74 0.64 -1.08
N GLU A 144 -11.98 1.95 -1.19
CA GLU A 144 -13.05 2.48 -2.02
C GLU A 144 -12.73 2.22 -3.48
N VAL A 145 -13.78 1.90 -4.25
CA VAL A 145 -13.67 1.66 -5.67
C VAL A 145 -14.06 2.92 -6.41
N LEU A 146 -13.10 3.54 -7.09
CA LEU A 146 -13.26 4.80 -7.83
C LEU A 146 -12.94 4.61 -9.31
N THR A 147 -13.35 5.58 -10.14
CA THR A 147 -12.70 5.73 -11.45
C THR A 147 -11.28 6.27 -11.28
N GLU A 148 -10.43 6.06 -12.28
CA GLU A 148 -9.06 6.61 -12.25
C GLU A 148 -9.02 8.13 -12.13
N GLU A 149 -9.95 8.82 -12.80
CA GLU A 149 -10.04 10.28 -12.77
C GLU A 149 -10.43 10.79 -11.39
N GLU A 150 -11.43 10.18 -10.76
CA GLU A 150 -11.85 10.53 -9.40
C GLU A 150 -10.72 10.32 -8.39
N PHE A 151 -10.03 9.18 -8.49
CA PHE A 151 -8.88 8.90 -7.63
C PHE A 151 -7.78 9.94 -7.80
N ARG A 152 -7.40 10.25 -9.05
CA ARG A 152 -6.36 11.26 -9.33
C ARG A 152 -6.76 12.62 -8.79
N ARG A 153 -7.98 13.08 -9.07
CA ARG A 153 -8.48 14.37 -8.58
C ARG A 153 -8.42 14.44 -7.05
N ARG A 154 -8.98 13.44 -6.36
CA ARG A 154 -9.02 13.40 -4.89
C ARG A 154 -7.63 13.48 -4.28
N VAL A 155 -6.68 12.67 -4.76
CA VAL A 155 -5.33 12.64 -4.21
C VAL A 155 -4.54 13.90 -4.60
N THR A 156 -4.73 14.44 -5.80
CA THR A 156 -4.08 15.69 -6.19
C THR A 156 -4.61 16.87 -5.35
N ASP A 157 -5.90 16.93 -5.04
CA ASP A 157 -6.47 18.00 -4.21
C ASP A 157 -5.94 17.98 -2.76
N GLU A 158 -5.57 16.81 -2.24
CA GLU A 158 -5.10 16.64 -0.86
C GLU A 158 -3.57 16.73 -0.71
N TYR A 159 -2.80 16.33 -1.73
CA TYR A 159 -1.35 16.08 -1.59
C TYR A 159 -0.43 16.92 -2.51
N CYS A 160 -0.90 17.97 -3.19
CA CYS A 160 -0.11 18.74 -4.18
C CYS A 160 0.19 20.23 -3.89
#